data_AF-A0A7Y9RY94-F1
#
_entry.id   AF-A0A7Y9RY94-F1
#
_cell.length_a   1.000
_cell.length_b   1.000
_cell.length_c   1.000
_cell.angle_alpha   90.00
_cell.angle_beta   90.00
_cell.angle_gamma   90.00
#
_symmetry.space_group_name_H-M   'P 1'
#
loop_
_entity.id
_entity.type
_entity.pdbx_description
1 polymer ?
#
loop_
_entity_poly.entity_id
_entity_poly.type
_entity_poly.pdbx_seq_one_letter_code
_entity_poly.pdbx_strand_id
1 'polypeptide(L)'
;MSPARRRAATTHLVRKFKVSERRACKVTGQHRSSNRYVPVPSDFEQRLVAAMNKIADRYPRFGYRRVHALLVADGWEVNVKRVERLWRREGLRVPPPRSKASGQKAL
;
A
#
# COMPACT_ATOMS: atom_id res chain seq x y z
N MET A 1 23.12 2.13 -0.44
CA MET A 1 22.02 1.13 -0.41
C MET A 1 20.90 1.66 0.48
N SER A 2 19.64 1.64 0.02
CA SER A 2 18.52 2.17 0.82
C SER A 2 18.22 1.29 2.04
N PRO A 3 17.63 1.83 3.12
CA PRO A 3 17.21 1.04 4.29
C PRO A 3 16.29 -0.12 3.94
N ALA A 4 15.40 0.07 2.97
CA ALA A 4 14.51 -0.99 2.47
C ALA A 4 15.30 -2.14 1.83
N ARG A 5 16.32 -1.84 1.01
CA ARG A 5 17.20 -2.86 0.43
C ARG A 5 17.99 -3.58 1.52
N ARG A 6 18.49 -2.88 2.55
CA ARG A 6 19.22 -3.51 3.66
C ARG A 6 18.35 -4.47 4.45
N ARG A 7 17.10 -4.10 4.76
CA ARG A 7 16.12 -5.03 5.36
C ARG A 7 15.91 -6.27 4.48
N ALA A 8 15.68 -6.09 3.18
CA ALA A 8 15.50 -7.20 2.25
C ALA A 8 16.73 -8.13 2.21
N ALA A 9 17.93 -7.57 2.21
CA ALA A 9 19.17 -8.33 2.28
C ALA A 9 19.30 -9.10 3.61
N THR A 10 18.99 -8.49 4.75
CA THR A 10 18.98 -9.17 6.06
C THR A 10 18.03 -10.37 6.03
N THR A 11 16.78 -10.17 5.58
CA THR A 11 15.79 -11.24 5.47
C THR A 11 16.26 -12.36 4.54
N HIS A 12 16.88 -12.00 3.41
CA HIS A 12 17.44 -12.97 2.48
C HIS A 12 18.55 -13.82 3.11
N LEU A 13 19.48 -13.19 3.83
CA LEU A 13 20.59 -13.89 4.49
C LEU A 13 20.10 -14.87 5.56
N VAL A 14 19.17 -14.43 6.42
CA VAL A 14 18.56 -15.30 7.44
C VAL A 14 17.88 -16.50 6.78
N ARG A 15 17.09 -16.28 5.72
CA ARG A 15 16.35 -17.34 5.05
C ARG A 15 17.25 -18.34 4.33
N LYS A 16 18.25 -17.84 3.59
CA LYS A 16 19.12 -18.64 2.70
C LYS A 16 20.23 -19.35 3.46
N PHE A 17 20.90 -18.66 4.38
CA PHE A 17 22.07 -19.19 5.08
C PHE A 17 21.77 -19.65 6.50
N LYS A 18 20.50 -19.59 6.94
CA LYS A 18 20.05 -19.98 8.29
C LYS A 18 20.83 -19.31 9.43
N VAL A 19 21.40 -18.14 9.16
CA VAL A 19 22.12 -17.35 10.16
C VAL A 19 21.15 -16.57 11.04
N SER A 20 21.58 -16.23 12.26
CA SER A 20 20.78 -15.39 13.14
C SER A 20 20.59 -13.98 12.55
N GLU A 21 19.44 -13.37 12.87
CA GLU A 21 19.13 -11.98 12.49
C GLU A 21 20.25 -11.02 12.92
N ARG A 22 20.82 -11.23 14.12
CA ARG A 22 21.95 -10.44 14.62
C ARG A 22 23.16 -10.50 13.70
N ARG A 23 23.52 -11.69 13.20
CA ARG A 23 24.65 -11.88 12.26
C ARG A 23 24.33 -11.25 10.91
N ALA A 24 23.13 -11.47 10.38
CA ALA A 24 22.70 -10.89 9.12
C ALA A 24 22.71 -9.34 9.17
N CYS A 25 22.16 -8.74 10.22
CA CYS A 25 22.19 -7.29 10.44
C CYS A 25 23.62 -6.72 10.54
N LYS A 26 24.53 -7.43 11.21
CA LYS A 26 25.95 -7.01 11.29
C LYS A 26 26.61 -6.97 9.91
N VAL A 27 26.37 -7.99 9.08
CA VAL A 27 26.92 -8.08 7.72
C VAL A 27 26.32 -7.01 6.80
N THR A 28 25.01 -6.72 6.91
CA THR A 28 24.34 -5.75 6.03
C THR A 28 24.46 -4.29 6.52
N GLY A 29 25.03 -4.05 7.71
CA GLY A 29 25.05 -2.74 8.35
C GLY A 29 23.65 -2.20 8.69
N GLN A 30 22.69 -3.11 8.90
CA GLN A 30 21.31 -2.75 9.24
C GLN A 30 21.14 -2.71 10.76
N HIS A 31 20.67 -1.57 11.30
CA HIS A 31 20.34 -1.50 12.72
C HIS A 31 19.16 -2.41 13.05
N ARG A 32 19.25 -3.15 14.17
CA ARG A 32 18.26 -4.16 14.57
C ARG A 32 16.89 -3.55 14.87
N SER A 33 16.82 -2.39 15.53
CA SER A 33 15.52 -1.72 15.77
C SER A 33 14.84 -1.37 14.45
N SER A 34 15.60 -0.84 13.49
CA SER A 34 15.10 -0.56 12.16
C SER A 34 14.73 -1.85 11.42
N ASN A 35 15.43 -2.96 11.60
CA ASN A 35 15.06 -4.25 10.98
C ASN A 35 13.74 -4.81 11.52
N ARG A 36 13.54 -4.68 12.84
CA ARG A 36 12.37 -5.19 13.58
C ARG A 36 11.17 -4.26 13.57
N TYR A 37 11.36 -3.00 13.20
CA TYR A 37 10.29 -2.01 13.20
C TYR A 37 9.16 -2.42 12.25
N VAL A 38 7.98 -2.64 12.83
CA VAL A 38 6.71 -2.82 12.13
C VAL A 38 5.88 -1.56 12.34
N PRO A 39 5.45 -0.86 11.28
CA PRO A 39 4.55 0.27 11.42
C PRO A 39 3.22 -0.19 12.03
N VAL A 40 2.80 0.45 13.12
CA VAL A 40 1.48 0.24 13.71
C VAL A 40 0.55 1.33 13.20
N PRO A 41 -0.54 1.01 12.49
CA PRO A 41 -1.51 2.00 12.04
C PRO A 41 -2.19 2.67 13.25
N SER A 42 -2.30 4.00 13.24
CA SER A 42 -3.08 4.71 14.26
C SER A 42 -4.57 4.41 14.13
N ASP A 43 -5.34 4.61 15.20
CA ASP A 43 -6.81 4.44 15.17
C ASP A 43 -7.47 5.28 14.06
N PHE A 44 -7.04 6.54 13.92
CA PHE A 44 -7.46 7.39 12.81
C PHE A 44 -7.23 6.76 11.44
N GLU A 45 -6.06 6.13 11.23
CA GLU A 45 -5.74 5.50 9.96
C GLU A 45 -6.60 4.26 9.72
N GLN A 46 -6.88 3.47 10.75
CA GLN A 46 -7.76 2.31 10.65
C GLN A 46 -9.19 2.75 10.28
N ARG A 47 -9.72 3.79 10.94
CA ARG A 47 -11.03 4.38 10.61
C ARG A 47 -11.06 4.95 9.18
N LEU A 48 -9.99 5.62 8.76
CA LEU A 48 -9.86 6.16 7.41
C LEU A 48 -9.87 5.06 6.35
N VAL A 49 -9.10 3.98 6.56
CA VAL A 49 -9.08 2.82 5.67
C VAL A 49 -10.47 2.17 5.59
N ALA A 50 -11.15 2.00 6.73
CA ALA A 50 -12.51 1.46 6.74
C ALA A 50 -13.50 2.34 5.96
N ALA A 51 -13.41 3.66 6.07
CA ALA A 51 -14.23 4.60 5.29
C ALA A 51 -13.89 4.53 3.78
N MET A 52 -12.60 4.47 3.43
CA MET A 52 -12.16 4.29 2.04
C MET A 52 -12.72 3.01 1.43
N ASN A 53 -12.65 1.88 2.14
CA ASN A 53 -13.17 0.59 1.68
C ASN A 53 -14.69 0.64 1.47
N LYS A 54 -15.45 1.21 2.42
CA LYS A 54 -16.91 1.41 2.26
C LYS A 54 -17.27 2.20 1.00
N ILE A 55 -16.52 3.25 0.68
CA ILE A 55 -16.73 4.04 -0.53
C ILE A 55 -16.36 3.24 -1.78
N ALA A 56 -15.24 2.52 -1.76
CA ALA A 56 -14.77 1.70 -2.87
C ALA A 56 -15.75 0.55 -3.18
N ASP A 57 -16.32 -0.08 -2.17
CA ASP A 57 -17.32 -1.14 -2.32
C ASP A 57 -18.61 -0.61 -2.94
N ARG A 58 -19.05 0.60 -2.54
CA ARG A 58 -20.22 1.27 -3.11
C ARG A 58 -19.98 1.76 -4.53
N TYR A 59 -18.76 2.21 -4.84
CA TYR A 59 -18.39 2.79 -6.13
C TYR A 59 -17.11 2.16 -6.70
N PRO A 60 -17.16 0.93 -7.24
CA PRO A 60 -15.96 0.18 -7.65
C PRO A 60 -15.13 0.84 -8.74
N ARG A 61 -15.73 1.73 -9.54
CA ARG A 61 -15.06 2.47 -10.63
C ARG A 61 -14.37 3.74 -10.16
N PHE A 62 -14.50 4.10 -8.88
CA PHE A 62 -13.86 5.30 -8.34
C PHE A 62 -12.42 5.01 -7.97
N GLY A 63 -11.52 5.89 -8.43
CA GLY A 63 -10.14 5.92 -7.98
C GLY A 63 -9.97 6.78 -6.73
N TYR A 64 -8.78 6.74 -6.16
CA TYR A 64 -8.42 7.46 -4.93
C TYR A 64 -8.76 8.95 -4.93
N ARG A 65 -8.74 9.62 -6.10
CA ARG A 65 -9.14 11.04 -6.23
C ARG A 65 -10.63 11.27 -5.97
N ARG A 66 -11.50 10.41 -6.49
CA ARG A 66 -12.96 10.50 -6.26
C ARG A 66 -13.31 10.09 -4.83
N VAL A 67 -12.63 9.07 -4.30
CA VAL A 67 -12.77 8.67 -2.90
C VAL A 67 -12.31 9.78 -1.94
N HIS A 68 -11.19 10.45 -2.23
CA HIS A 68 -10.74 11.62 -1.47
C HIS A 68 -11.79 12.74 -1.44
N ALA A 69 -12.40 13.07 -2.58
CA ALA A 69 -13.45 14.08 -2.63
C ALA A 69 -14.67 13.72 -1.76
N LEU A 70 -15.08 12.45 -1.76
CA LEU A 70 -16.17 11.97 -0.90
C LEU A 70 -15.80 12.01 0.59
N LEU A 71 -14.57 11.62 0.94
CA LEU A 71 -14.09 11.72 2.32
C LEU A 71 -14.10 13.18 2.81
N VAL A 72 -13.65 14.13 1.99
CA VAL A 72 -13.69 15.56 2.36
C VAL A 72 -15.13 16.05 2.51
N ALA A 73 -16.05 15.62 1.64
CA ALA A 73 -17.47 15.95 1.76
C ALA A 73 -18.10 15.36 3.05
N ASP A 74 -17.63 14.19 3.48
CA ASP A 74 -18.00 13.55 4.76
C ASP A 74 -17.26 14.15 5.98
N GLY A 75 -16.52 15.25 5.81
CA GLY A 75 -15.86 15.99 6.89
C GLY A 75 -14.46 15.48 7.28
N TRP A 76 -13.84 14.61 6.48
CA TRP A 76 -12.48 14.13 6.77
C TRP A 76 -11.42 15.15 6.35
N GLU A 77 -10.60 15.58 7.32
CA GLU A 77 -9.42 16.41 7.07
C GLU A 77 -8.21 15.55 6.65
N VAL A 78 -8.23 15.04 5.41
CA VAL A 78 -7.19 14.15 4.89
C VAL A 78 -6.56 14.68 3.61
N ASN A 79 -5.23 14.60 3.53
CA ASN A 79 -4.50 14.94 2.33
C ASN A 79 -4.67 13.85 1.25
N VAL A 80 -4.88 14.25 0.00
CA VAL A 80 -4.99 13.35 -1.15
C VAL A 80 -3.79 12.38 -1.28
N LYS A 81 -2.57 12.82 -0.96
CA LYS A 81 -1.36 11.98 -0.98
C LYS A 81 -1.41 10.87 0.08
N ARG A 82 -2.10 11.11 1.20
CA ARG A 82 -2.31 10.09 2.24
C ARG A 82 -3.30 9.05 1.73
N VAL A 83 -4.42 9.48 1.16
CA VAL A 83 -5.41 8.60 0.54
C VAL A 83 -4.79 7.75 -0.57
N GLU A 84 -4.00 8.34 -1.46
CA GLU A 84 -3.29 7.61 -2.53
C GLU A 84 -2.36 6.51 -1.99
N ARG A 85 -1.62 6.81 -0.92
CA ARG A 85 -0.70 5.86 -0.28
C ARG A 85 -1.44 4.70 0.36
N LEU A 86 -2.50 5.00 1.10
CA LEU A 86 -3.36 3.98 1.72
C LEU A 86 -4.06 3.14 0.65
N TRP A 87 -4.57 3.78 -0.41
CA TRP A 87 -5.20 3.10 -1.54
C TRP A 87 -4.29 2.05 -2.16
N ARG A 88 -3.01 2.39 -2.41
CA ARG A 88 -2.02 1.43 -2.91
C ARG A 88 -1.68 0.34 -1.90
N ARG A 89 -1.62 0.66 -0.60
CA ARG A 89 -1.30 -0.29 0.46
C ARG A 89 -2.42 -1.33 0.65
N GLU A 90 -3.67 -0.90 0.63
CA GLU A 90 -4.86 -1.76 0.75
C GLU A 90 -5.12 -2.57 -0.54
N GLY A 91 -4.35 -2.35 -1.61
CA GLY A 91 -4.47 -3.08 -2.87
C GLY A 91 -5.70 -2.69 -3.70
N LEU A 92 -6.37 -1.59 -3.36
CA LEU A 92 -7.53 -1.09 -4.10
C LEU A 92 -7.11 -0.71 -5.53
N ARG A 93 -7.88 -1.15 -6.52
CA ARG A 93 -7.63 -0.86 -7.94
C ARG A 93 -8.94 -0.52 -8.63
N VAL A 94 -8.87 0.50 -9.49
CA VAL A 94 -9.98 0.82 -10.39
C VAL A 94 -9.98 -0.22 -11.51
N PRO A 95 -11.12 -0.89 -11.81
CA PRO A 95 -11.23 -1.77 -12.96
C PRO A 95 -10.84 -1.03 -14.25
N PRO A 96 -10.13 -1.70 -15.18
CA PRO A 96 -9.79 -1.08 -16.45
C PRO A 96 -11.06 -0.63 -17.19
N PRO A 97 -11.00 0.45 -17.98
CA PRO A 97 -12.13 0.85 -18.79
C PRO A 97 -12.51 -0.32 -19.70
N ARG A 98 -13.82 -0.57 -19.85
CA ARG A 98 -14.31 -1.53 -20.86
C ARG A 98 -13.74 -1.09 -22.20
N SER A 99 -12.93 -1.95 -22.82
CA SER A 99 -12.54 -1.76 -24.22
C SER A 99 -13.82 -1.61 -25.02
N LYS A 100 -13.94 -0.55 -25.83
CA LYS A 100 -14.98 -0.54 -26.84
C LYS A 100 -14.77 -1.81 -27.66
N ALA A 101 -15.80 -2.64 -27.82
CA ALA A 101 -15.76 -3.67 -28.85
C ALA A 101 -15.51 -2.91 -30.15
N SER A 102 -14.30 -3.00 -30.69
CA SER A 102 -14.09 -2.70 -32.10
C SER A 102 -15.08 -3.61 -32.80
N GLY A 103 -16.13 -3.02 -33.40
CA GLY A 103 -17.15 -3.78 -34.09
C GLY A 103 -16.46 -4.81 -34.96
N GLN A 104 -16.87 -6.08 -34.83
CA GLN A 104 -16.54 -7.09 -35.83
C GLN A 104 -16.89 -6.46 -37.17
N LYS A 105 -15.88 -6.17 -38.00
CA LYS A 105 -16.13 -5.93 -39.41
C LYS A 105 -16.73 -7.24 -39.91
N ALA A 106 -18.03 -7.22 -40.17
CA ALA A 106 -18.71 -8.28 -40.88
C ALA A 106 -18.04 -8.39 -42.27
N LEU A 107 -17.73 -9.65 -42.62
CA LEU A 107 -17.33 -10.24 -43.89
C LEU A 107 -17.07 -9.29 -45.07
#